data_AF-A0A9X0DZ81-F1
#
_entry.id   AF-A0A9X0DZ81-F1
#
_cell.length_a   1.000
_cell.length_b   1.000
_cell.length_c   1.000
_cell.angle_alpha   90.00
_cell.angle_beta   90.00
_cell.angle_gamma   90.00
#
_symmetry.space_group_name_H-M   'P 1'
#
loop_
_entity.id
_entity.type
_entity.pdbx_description
1 polymer ?
#
loop_
_entity_poly.entity_id
_entity_poly.type
_entity_poly.pdbx_seq_one_letter_code
_entity_poly.pdbx_strand_id
1 'polypeptide(L)'
;MSPWKTLLASLSAFLSVACTTTPPKGVTVVEGFDSQRYLGQWYEIARLDHRFERGLQQVTANYSPRDDGGLKVINRGYNQQKQRWQESVGKAYFTGDKQRASLKVSFFGPFYGGYNVIALDPDYRYALVCGPNRSYLWILSRTPQLDESVKQRLVEQARSAGFPVDELIWVEQK
;
A
#
# COMPACT_ATOMS: atom_id res chain seq x y z
N MET A 1 -15.53 -15.21 58.88
CA MET A 1 -15.23 -13.81 58.54
C MET A 1 -14.02 -13.81 57.61
N SER A 2 -14.24 -13.55 56.32
CA SER A 2 -13.22 -13.66 55.27
C SER A 2 -12.37 -12.40 55.21
N PRO A 3 -11.03 -12.47 55.26
CA PRO A 3 -10.19 -11.34 54.90
C PRO A 3 -9.94 -11.38 53.39
N TRP A 4 -10.36 -10.30 52.74
CA TRP A 4 -10.08 -9.93 51.37
C TRP A 4 -8.68 -10.34 50.91
N LYS A 5 -8.62 -11.18 49.87
CA LYS A 5 -7.44 -11.29 49.02
C LYS A 5 -7.30 -9.97 48.27
N THR A 6 -6.32 -9.17 48.64
CA THR A 6 -5.87 -8.01 47.87
C THR A 6 -5.40 -8.49 46.49
N LEU A 7 -6.25 -8.32 45.48
CA LEU A 7 -5.84 -8.38 44.08
C LEU A 7 -4.88 -7.20 43.84
N LEU A 8 -3.59 -7.46 43.76
CA LEU A 8 -2.65 -6.58 43.10
C LEU A 8 -3.00 -6.60 41.60
N ALA A 9 -3.68 -5.55 41.15
CA ALA A 9 -3.92 -5.29 39.74
C ALA A 9 -2.58 -5.06 39.05
N SER A 10 -2.06 -6.09 38.38
CA SER A 10 -0.95 -5.96 37.44
C SER A 10 -1.41 -5.06 36.30
N LEU A 11 -0.94 -3.81 36.31
CA LEU A 11 -1.11 -2.87 35.21
C LEU A 11 -0.25 -3.37 34.04
N SER A 12 -0.75 -4.34 33.29
CA SER A 12 -0.17 -4.71 32.00
C SER A 12 -0.30 -3.52 31.07
N ALA A 13 0.76 -2.72 31.00
CA ALA A 13 0.97 -1.75 29.95
C ALA A 13 0.92 -2.51 28.62
N PHE A 14 -0.26 -2.51 27.99
CA PHE A 14 -0.40 -2.81 26.59
C PHE A 14 0.41 -1.75 25.84
N LEU A 15 1.68 -2.05 25.60
CA LEU A 15 2.47 -1.39 24.57
C LEU A 15 1.72 -1.63 23.26
N SER A 16 0.86 -0.68 22.91
CA SER A 16 0.25 -0.61 21.60
C SER A 16 1.38 -0.59 20.59
N VAL A 17 1.58 -1.71 19.89
CA VAL A 17 2.37 -1.76 18.68
C VAL A 17 1.67 -0.81 17.72
N ALA A 18 2.10 0.45 17.73
CA ALA A 18 1.63 1.43 16.78
C ALA A 18 2.13 0.97 15.41
N CYS A 19 1.27 0.26 14.67
CA CYS A 19 1.51 0.03 13.26
C CYS A 19 1.71 1.40 12.61
N THR A 20 2.94 1.65 12.15
CA THR A 20 3.31 2.94 11.57
C THR A 20 2.49 3.13 10.29
N THR A 21 1.97 4.33 10.11
CA THR A 21 1.20 4.72 8.91
C THR A 21 1.87 5.84 8.14
N THR A 22 2.96 6.38 8.68
CA THR A 22 3.77 7.43 8.07
C THR A 22 4.73 6.85 7.03
N PRO A 23 5.14 7.64 6.01
CA PRO A 23 6.19 7.21 5.10
C PRO A 23 7.51 6.94 5.85
N PRO A 24 8.40 6.10 5.28
CA PRO A 24 9.71 5.84 5.87
C PRO A 24 10.51 7.14 6.03
N LYS A 25 11.36 7.22 7.06
CA LYS A 25 12.23 8.39 7.27
C LYS A 25 13.02 8.72 6.00
N GLY A 26 12.99 9.99 5.60
CA GLY A 26 13.67 10.50 4.41
C GLY A 26 12.93 10.26 3.08
N VAL A 27 11.72 9.69 3.12
CA VAL A 27 10.88 9.52 1.92
C VAL A 27 9.81 10.62 1.88
N THR A 28 9.79 11.36 0.77
CA THR A 28 8.80 12.41 0.51
C THR A 28 7.62 11.83 -0.26
N VAL A 29 6.41 12.29 0.08
CA VAL A 29 5.17 11.90 -0.63
C VAL A 29 4.72 13.02 -1.56
N VAL A 30 3.90 12.67 -2.54
CA VAL A 30 3.30 13.61 -3.49
C VAL A 30 2.36 14.57 -2.73
N GLU A 31 2.51 15.85 -3.03
CA GLU A 31 1.61 16.94 -2.62
C GLU A 31 0.74 17.38 -3.82
N GLY A 32 -0.34 18.10 -3.57
CA GLY A 32 -1.31 18.46 -4.62
C GLY A 32 -2.07 17.24 -5.18
N PHE A 33 -2.20 16.19 -4.37
CA PHE A 33 -2.87 14.95 -4.73
C PHE A 33 -4.38 15.14 -4.91
N ASP A 34 -4.90 14.64 -6.01
CA ASP A 34 -6.32 14.60 -6.33
C ASP A 34 -6.79 13.14 -6.31
N SER A 35 -7.42 12.78 -5.19
CA SER A 35 -7.99 11.45 -5.00
C SER A 35 -9.00 11.05 -6.07
N GLN A 36 -9.75 11.99 -6.67
CA GLN A 36 -10.76 11.67 -7.70
C GLN A 36 -10.08 11.17 -8.97
N ARG A 37 -8.95 11.78 -9.35
CA ARG A 37 -8.14 11.34 -10.50
C ARG A 37 -7.39 10.03 -10.24
N TYR A 38 -7.22 9.66 -8.97
CA TYR A 38 -6.59 8.40 -8.57
C TYR A 38 -7.55 7.20 -8.56
N LEU A 39 -8.86 7.43 -8.59
CA LEU A 39 -9.89 6.38 -8.61
C LEU A 39 -9.76 5.44 -9.81
N GLY A 40 -10.46 4.31 -9.74
CA GLY A 40 -10.48 3.29 -10.78
C GLY A 40 -9.33 2.30 -10.66
N GLN A 41 -9.08 1.58 -11.76
CA GLN A 41 -8.14 0.47 -11.80
C GLN A 41 -6.70 0.93 -12.01
N TRP A 42 -5.79 0.24 -11.33
CA TRP A 42 -4.35 0.28 -11.51
C TRP A 42 -3.83 -1.15 -11.64
N TYR A 43 -2.92 -1.35 -12.58
CA TYR A 43 -2.14 -2.58 -12.75
C TYR A 43 -0.90 -2.47 -11.88
N GLU A 44 -0.59 -3.55 -11.16
CA GLU A 44 0.66 -3.66 -10.43
C GLU A 44 1.75 -4.17 -11.39
N ILE A 45 2.69 -3.30 -11.74
CA ILE A 45 3.77 -3.60 -12.68
C ILE A 45 4.95 -4.27 -11.96
N ALA A 46 5.23 -3.81 -10.75
CA ALA A 46 6.25 -4.41 -9.90
C ALA A 46 5.90 -4.25 -8.43
N ARG A 47 6.42 -5.15 -7.61
CA ARG A 47 6.34 -5.09 -6.15
C ARG A 47 7.60 -5.64 -5.49
N LEU A 48 7.82 -5.31 -4.22
CA LEU A 48 8.68 -6.13 -3.36
C LEU A 48 7.91 -7.37 -2.89
N ASP A 49 8.62 -8.37 -2.36
CA ASP A 49 7.99 -9.62 -1.93
C ASP A 49 7.13 -9.43 -0.66
N HIS A 50 5.82 -9.37 -0.86
CA HIS A 50 4.85 -9.31 0.22
C HIS A 50 4.18 -10.67 0.41
N ARG A 51 4.19 -11.20 1.65
CA ARG A 51 3.65 -12.54 1.96
C ARG A 51 2.22 -12.75 1.46
N PHE A 52 1.39 -11.70 1.42
CA PHE A 52 -0.01 -11.76 1.00
C PHE A 52 -0.22 -11.76 -0.52
N GLU A 53 0.81 -11.45 -1.32
CA GLU A 53 0.73 -11.38 -2.80
C GLU A 53 1.57 -12.48 -3.48
N ARG A 54 2.24 -13.33 -2.70
CA ARG A 54 3.10 -14.40 -3.22
C ARG A 54 2.35 -15.32 -4.16
N GLY A 55 2.94 -15.52 -5.35
CA GLY A 55 2.38 -16.35 -6.40
C GLY A 55 1.18 -15.76 -7.15
N LEU A 56 0.84 -14.48 -6.90
CA LEU A 56 -0.17 -13.77 -7.69
C LEU A 56 0.46 -13.06 -8.89
N GLN A 57 -0.24 -13.17 -10.02
CA GLN A 57 0.01 -12.45 -11.27
C GLN A 57 -1.24 -11.69 -11.70
N GLN A 58 -1.15 -10.90 -12.78
CA GLN A 58 -2.25 -10.10 -13.32
C GLN A 58 -2.91 -9.27 -12.20
N VAL A 59 -2.07 -8.74 -11.31
CA VAL A 59 -2.52 -8.09 -10.08
C VAL A 59 -3.01 -6.69 -10.43
N THR A 60 -4.18 -6.35 -9.91
CA THR A 60 -4.80 -5.03 -10.04
C THR A 60 -5.29 -4.54 -8.68
N ALA A 61 -5.27 -3.22 -8.51
CA ALA A 61 -5.91 -2.52 -7.41
C ALA A 61 -6.97 -1.58 -7.99
N ASN A 62 -8.20 -1.65 -7.50
CA ASN A 62 -9.28 -0.76 -7.89
C ASN A 62 -9.72 0.10 -6.71
N TYR A 63 -9.69 1.42 -6.90
CA TYR A 63 -10.04 2.41 -5.89
C TYR A 63 -11.39 3.05 -6.21
N SER A 64 -12.29 3.09 -5.22
CA SER A 64 -13.60 3.76 -5.32
C SER A 64 -13.87 4.60 -4.08
N PRO A 65 -14.66 5.69 -4.19
CA PRO A 65 -14.99 6.52 -3.03
C PRO A 65 -15.85 5.75 -2.03
N ARG A 66 -15.82 6.19 -0.77
CA ARG A 66 -16.72 5.77 0.28
C ARG A 66 -17.43 6.98 0.87
N ASP A 67 -18.66 6.78 1.35
CA ASP A 67 -19.47 7.84 1.97
C ASP A 67 -18.83 8.41 3.24
N ASP A 68 -17.99 7.62 3.92
CA ASP A 68 -17.23 8.04 5.11
C ASP A 68 -15.96 8.86 4.80
N GLY A 69 -15.79 9.25 3.53
CA GLY A 69 -14.66 10.05 3.07
C GLY A 69 -13.35 9.27 2.88
N GLY A 70 -13.36 7.95 3.10
CA GLY A 70 -12.28 7.05 2.73
C GLY A 70 -12.37 6.54 1.29
N LEU A 71 -11.50 5.60 0.95
CA LEU A 71 -11.52 4.86 -0.31
C LEU A 71 -11.73 3.38 -0.05
N LYS A 72 -12.56 2.72 -0.86
CA LYS A 72 -12.62 1.26 -0.95
C LYS A 72 -11.50 0.81 -1.87
N VAL A 73 -10.78 -0.23 -1.46
CA VAL A 73 -9.68 -0.83 -2.21
C VAL A 73 -10.05 -2.26 -2.54
N ILE A 74 -10.02 -2.65 -3.81
CA ILE A 74 -10.20 -4.05 -4.22
C ILE A 74 -8.92 -4.48 -4.91
N ASN A 75 -8.17 -5.38 -4.27
CA ASN A 75 -6.99 -6.01 -4.88
C ASN A 75 -7.39 -7.38 -5.44
N ARG A 76 -7.08 -7.64 -6.71
CA ARG A 76 -7.41 -8.88 -7.40
C ARG A 76 -6.21 -9.39 -8.17
N GLY A 77 -5.93 -10.68 -8.07
CA GLY A 77 -4.82 -11.34 -8.76
C GLY A 77 -5.09 -12.81 -9.06
N TYR A 78 -4.44 -13.35 -10.09
CA TYR A 78 -4.54 -14.75 -10.47
C TYR A 78 -3.46 -15.56 -9.77
N ASN A 79 -3.86 -16.60 -9.03
CA ASN A 79 -2.92 -17.53 -8.43
C ASN A 79 -2.68 -18.71 -9.37
N GLN A 80 -1.48 -18.78 -9.95
CA GLN A 80 -1.14 -19.82 -10.92
C GLN A 80 -1.17 -21.23 -10.31
N GLN A 81 -0.70 -21.41 -9.06
CA GLN A 81 -0.66 -22.75 -8.45
C GLN A 81 -2.07 -23.29 -8.16
N LYS A 82 -2.98 -22.42 -7.72
CA LYS A 82 -4.37 -22.77 -7.39
C LYS A 82 -5.33 -22.64 -8.57
N GLN A 83 -4.84 -22.18 -9.74
CA GLN A 83 -5.61 -21.95 -10.96
C GLN A 83 -6.92 -21.18 -10.72
N ARG A 84 -6.85 -20.12 -9.90
CA ARG A 84 -8.04 -19.33 -9.54
C ARG A 84 -7.71 -17.87 -9.25
N TRP A 85 -8.68 -17.01 -9.48
CA TRP A 85 -8.63 -15.62 -9.03
C TRP A 85 -8.76 -15.54 -7.51
N GLN A 86 -8.01 -14.62 -6.93
CA GLN A 86 -8.08 -14.23 -5.53
C GLN A 86 -8.38 -12.74 -5.45
N GLU A 87 -9.20 -12.37 -4.48
CA GLU A 87 -9.62 -11.00 -4.26
C GLU A 87 -9.55 -10.68 -2.76
N SER A 88 -9.16 -9.45 -2.45
CA SER A 88 -9.26 -8.89 -1.11
C SER A 88 -9.87 -7.49 -1.18
N VAL A 89 -10.76 -7.21 -0.24
CA VAL A 89 -11.47 -5.93 -0.14
C VAL A 89 -11.00 -5.24 1.13
N GLY A 90 -10.51 -4.02 0.96
CA GLY A 90 -10.00 -3.18 2.02
C GLY A 90 -10.56 -1.77 1.97
N LYS A 91 -10.06 -0.95 2.88
CA LYS A 91 -10.37 0.47 3.00
C LYS A 91 -9.11 1.27 3.27
N ALA A 92 -9.05 2.46 2.70
CA ALA A 92 -7.97 3.41 2.92
C ALA A 92 -8.51 4.76 3.41
N TYR A 93 -7.75 5.43 4.27
CA TYR A 93 -8.06 6.77 4.76
C TYR A 93 -6.79 7.62 4.73
N PHE A 94 -6.94 8.91 4.43
CA PHE A 94 -5.84 9.87 4.57
C PHE A 94 -5.40 9.96 6.03
N THR A 95 -4.10 10.09 6.25
CA THR A 95 -3.52 10.28 7.59
C THR A 95 -3.45 11.76 8.01
N GLY A 96 -3.78 12.67 7.09
CA GLY A 96 -3.80 14.11 7.29
C GLY A 96 -4.54 14.82 6.15
N ASP A 97 -3.94 15.88 5.60
CA ASP A 97 -4.45 16.61 4.45
C ASP A 97 -4.71 15.67 3.25
N LYS A 98 -5.83 15.87 2.54
CA LYS A 98 -6.22 15.07 1.37
C LYS A 98 -5.37 15.38 0.13
N GLN A 99 -4.72 16.54 0.09
CA GLN A 99 -3.76 16.90 -0.96
C GLN A 99 -2.37 16.27 -0.74
N ARG A 100 -2.14 15.66 0.43
CA ARG A 100 -0.93 14.90 0.70
C ARG A 100 -1.21 13.41 0.50
N ALA A 101 -0.50 12.75 -0.42
CA ALA A 101 -0.75 11.36 -0.80
C ALA A 101 -0.23 10.33 0.23
N SER A 102 -0.56 10.53 1.51
CA SER A 102 -0.26 9.63 2.62
C SER A 102 -1.55 9.10 3.22
N LEU A 103 -1.70 7.79 3.16
CA LEU A 103 -2.89 7.07 3.59
C LEU A 103 -2.50 5.93 4.53
N LYS A 104 -3.51 5.40 5.21
CA LYS A 104 -3.44 4.13 5.92
C LYS A 104 -4.47 3.18 5.29
N VAL A 105 -4.06 1.95 5.00
CA VAL A 105 -4.89 0.93 4.36
C VAL A 105 -5.07 -0.28 5.27
N SER A 106 -6.27 -0.87 5.25
CA SER A 106 -6.60 -2.08 6.01
C SER A 106 -7.42 -3.05 5.16
N PHE A 107 -7.02 -4.33 5.17
CA PHE A 107 -7.71 -5.44 4.50
C PHE A 107 -8.30 -6.47 5.48
N PHE A 108 -7.87 -6.47 6.74
CA PHE A 108 -8.34 -7.42 7.76
C PHE A 108 -8.35 -6.77 9.16
N GLY A 109 -9.51 -6.75 9.82
CA GLY A 109 -9.65 -6.26 11.20
C GLY A 109 -9.25 -4.79 11.39
N PRO A 110 -8.92 -4.36 12.62
CA PRO A 110 -8.51 -2.97 12.91
C PRO A 110 -7.02 -2.70 12.60
N PHE A 111 -6.37 -3.50 11.77
CA PHE A 111 -4.94 -3.36 11.45
C PHE A 111 -4.73 -2.52 10.19
N TYR A 112 -3.94 -1.45 10.32
CA TYR A 112 -3.62 -0.55 9.21
C TYR A 112 -2.12 -0.51 8.95
N GLY A 113 -1.74 -0.49 7.67
CA GLY A 113 -0.39 -0.16 7.21
C GLY A 113 -0.38 1.17 6.46
N GLY A 114 0.76 1.86 6.46
CA GLY A 114 0.95 3.04 5.62
C GLY A 114 0.86 2.71 4.13
N TYR A 115 0.29 3.62 3.35
CA TYR A 115 0.24 3.62 1.88
C TYR A 115 0.57 5.03 1.42
N ASN A 116 1.72 5.20 0.77
CA ASN A 116 2.28 6.52 0.50
C ASN A 116 2.67 6.62 -0.97
N VAL A 117 2.06 7.54 -1.73
CA VAL A 117 2.44 7.78 -3.13
C VAL A 117 3.64 8.71 -3.14
N ILE A 118 4.77 8.24 -3.67
CA ILE A 118 6.07 8.92 -3.60
C ILE A 118 6.55 9.44 -4.97
N ALA A 119 5.93 8.95 -6.05
CA ALA A 119 5.99 9.57 -7.36
C ALA A 119 4.65 9.35 -8.08
N LEU A 120 4.19 10.34 -8.84
CA LEU A 120 2.93 10.29 -9.58
C LEU A 120 3.06 11.11 -10.86
N ASP A 121 2.64 10.51 -11.97
CA ASP A 121 2.53 11.20 -13.25
C ASP A 121 1.46 12.31 -13.19
N PRO A 122 1.67 13.49 -13.81
CA PRO A 122 0.68 14.58 -13.82
C PRO A 122 -0.70 14.19 -14.39
N ASP A 123 -0.73 13.21 -15.29
CA ASP A 123 -1.94 12.66 -15.89
C ASP A 123 -2.45 11.40 -15.17
N TYR A 124 -1.87 11.06 -14.01
CA TYR A 124 -2.25 9.92 -13.18
C TYR A 124 -2.14 8.60 -13.94
N ARG A 125 -1.17 8.51 -14.86
CA ARG A 125 -0.92 7.34 -15.71
C ARG A 125 -0.09 6.27 -15.01
N TYR A 126 0.83 6.65 -14.13
CA TYR A 126 1.69 5.75 -13.36
C TYR A 126 2.01 6.33 -11.99
N ALA A 127 2.30 5.46 -11.02
CA ALA A 127 2.62 5.83 -9.66
C ALA A 127 3.69 4.92 -9.05
N LEU A 128 4.52 5.48 -8.18
CA LEU A 128 5.39 4.74 -7.27
C LEU A 128 4.84 4.88 -5.86
N VAL A 129 4.60 3.76 -5.20
CA VAL A 129 3.93 3.70 -3.90
C VAL A 129 4.79 2.92 -2.92
N CYS A 130 4.93 3.40 -1.69
CA CYS A 130 5.59 2.65 -0.62
C CYS A 130 4.69 2.44 0.61
N GLY A 131 5.03 1.41 1.38
CA GLY A 131 4.37 1.14 2.65
C GLY A 131 4.96 1.95 3.81
N PRO A 132 4.84 1.46 5.06
CA PRO A 132 5.34 2.15 6.25
C PRO A 132 6.86 2.03 6.47
N ASN A 133 7.53 1.17 5.70
CA ASN A 133 8.98 0.96 5.72
C ASN A 133 9.49 0.60 4.32
N ARG A 134 10.80 0.38 4.18
CA ARG A 134 11.47 0.12 2.89
C ARG A 134 11.31 -1.32 2.35
N SER A 135 10.59 -2.18 3.06
CA SER A 135 10.26 -3.54 2.60
C SER A 135 8.96 -3.61 1.81
N TYR A 136 8.28 -2.48 1.61
CA TYR A 136 7.02 -2.39 0.87
C TYR A 136 7.11 -1.32 -0.22
N LEU A 137 7.04 -1.75 -1.47
CA LEU A 137 7.09 -0.88 -2.64
C LEU A 137 6.26 -1.50 -3.77
N TRP A 138 5.57 -0.64 -4.52
CA TRP A 138 4.82 -1.00 -5.72
C TRP A 138 5.03 0.03 -6.82
N ILE A 139 5.12 -0.45 -8.06
CA ILE A 139 4.99 0.36 -9.28
C ILE A 139 3.62 0.08 -9.86
N LEU A 140 2.80 1.11 -9.99
CA LEU A 140 1.44 1.02 -10.49
C LEU A 140 1.29 1.75 -11.83
N SER A 141 0.42 1.26 -12.70
CA SER A 141 0.14 1.86 -14.01
C SER A 141 -1.35 1.77 -14.37
N ARG A 142 -1.85 2.71 -15.18
CA ARG A 142 -3.19 2.63 -15.79
C ARG A 142 -3.27 1.62 -16.93
N THR A 143 -2.13 1.23 -17.48
CA THR A 143 -2.00 0.22 -18.54
C THR A 143 -1.21 -0.98 -18.03
N PRO A 144 -1.43 -2.19 -18.59
CA PRO A 144 -0.74 -3.41 -18.14
C PRO A 144 0.77 -3.39 -18.37
N GLN A 145 1.26 -2.48 -19.21
CA GLN A 145 2.68 -2.28 -19.49
C GLN A 145 3.03 -0.80 -19.35
N LEU A 146 4.29 -0.54 -19.00
CA LEU A 146 4.90 0.79 -18.96
C LEU A 146 6.00 0.88 -19.99
N ASP A 147 6.20 2.08 -20.52
CA ASP A 147 7.37 2.39 -21.32
C ASP A 147 8.64 2.16 -20.50
N GLU A 148 9.66 1.56 -21.13
CA GLU A 148 10.89 1.16 -20.43
C GLU A 148 11.61 2.37 -19.81
N SER A 149 11.54 3.54 -20.43
CA SER A 149 12.11 4.78 -19.88
C SER A 149 11.40 5.27 -18.61
N VAL A 150 10.08 5.09 -18.52
CA VAL A 150 9.29 5.41 -17.32
C VAL A 150 9.63 4.42 -16.22
N LYS A 151 9.67 3.12 -16.55
CA LYS A 151 10.05 2.06 -15.62
C LYS A 151 11.43 2.30 -14.99
N GLN A 152 12.45 2.60 -15.80
CA GLN A 152 13.80 2.89 -15.32
C GLN A 152 13.82 4.12 -14.41
N ARG A 153 13.08 5.18 -14.77
CA ARG A 153 12.98 6.39 -13.94
C ARG A 153 12.38 6.10 -12.57
N LEU A 154 11.29 5.33 -12.51
CA LEU A 154 10.63 4.97 -11.24
C LEU A 154 11.53 4.07 -10.38
N VAL A 155 12.26 3.13 -11.00
CA VAL A 155 13.25 2.29 -10.31
C VAL A 155 14.39 3.14 -9.74
N GLU A 156 14.92 4.11 -10.49
CA GLU A 156 15.99 4.97 -9.99
C GLU A 156 15.51 5.89 -8.86
N GLN A 157 14.28 6.42 -8.94
CA GLN A 157 13.67 7.16 -7.85
C GLN A 157 13.54 6.30 -6.58
N ALA A 158 13.08 5.05 -6.72
CA ALA A 158 13.01 4.11 -5.61
C ALA A 158 14.39 3.79 -5.03
N ARG A 159 15.40 3.56 -5.88
CA ARG A 159 16.79 3.31 -5.46
C ARG A 159 17.34 4.49 -4.66
N SER A 160 17.17 5.71 -5.18
CA SER A 160 17.58 6.95 -4.52
C SER A 160 16.89 7.17 -3.17
N ALA A 161 15.64 6.68 -3.00
CA ALA A 161 14.92 6.71 -1.73
C ALA A 161 15.33 5.56 -0.76
N GLY A 162 16.25 4.68 -1.17
CA GLY A 162 16.84 3.62 -0.38
C GLY A 162 16.04 2.31 -0.37
N PHE A 163 15.20 2.06 -1.37
CA PHE A 163 14.50 0.78 -1.51
C PHE A 163 15.39 -0.28 -2.18
N PRO A 164 15.25 -1.57 -1.82
CA PRO A 164 16.03 -2.67 -2.40
C PRO A 164 15.48 -3.04 -3.79
N VAL A 165 15.71 -2.18 -4.78
CA VAL A 165 15.09 -2.31 -6.10
C VAL A 165 15.52 -3.55 -6.89
N ASP A 166 16.66 -4.15 -6.53
CA ASP A 166 17.15 -5.38 -7.15
C ASP A 166 16.34 -6.62 -6.70
N GLU A 167 15.51 -6.48 -5.66
CA GLU A 167 14.56 -7.49 -5.18
C GLU A 167 13.15 -7.33 -5.80
N LEU A 168 12.96 -6.39 -6.73
CA LEU A 168 11.67 -6.18 -7.37
C LEU A 168 11.21 -7.41 -8.16
N ILE A 169 9.99 -7.84 -7.86
CA ILE A 169 9.26 -8.83 -8.64
C ILE A 169 8.49 -8.08 -9.72
N TRP A 170 8.83 -8.31 -10.97
CA TRP A 170 8.06 -7.85 -12.13
C TRP A 170 6.85 -8.74 -12.32
N VAL A 171 5.66 -8.15 -12.21
CA VAL A 171 4.41 -8.91 -12.22
C VAL A 171 3.97 -9.10 -13.65
N GLU A 172 3.69 -10.35 -14.03
CA GLU A 172 3.14 -10.66 -15.35
C GLU A 172 1.74 -10.07 -15.49
N GLN A 173 1.54 -9.29 -16.56
CA GLN A 173 0.28 -8.65 -16.92
C GLN A 173 -0.15 -9.09 -18.33
N LYS A 174 -1.45 -9.05 -18.60
CA LYS A 174 -2.04 -9.35 -19.92
C LYS A 174 -2.52 -8.08 -20.62
#